data_AF-A0A2E5XLW3-F1
#
_entry.id   AF-A0A2E5XLW3-F1
#
_cell.length_a   1.000
_cell.length_b   1.000
_cell.length_c   1.000
_cell.angle_alpha   90.00
_cell.angle_beta   90.00
_cell.angle_gamma   90.00
#
_symmetry.space_group_name_H-M   'P 1'
#
loop_
_entity.id
_entity.type
_entity.pdbx_description
1 polymer ?
#
loop_
_entity_poly.entity_id
_entity_poly.type
_entity_poly.pdbx_seq_one_letter_code
_entity_poly.pdbx_strand_id
1 'polypeptide(L)'
;MEDQRVYIDEIGRMYRIKEPVLLSEPPENLRIARTSKPWSTYLRMLGTVIPAFFLMYALLFLVIGLVSLEPGIVLISGLCSAPLVVFILSLHKPRLVHVQLAVPDEMGSQAHAISTGVSLMTPMKTTLFRFLVKDDSILDVPPNRQLWGIFSAVILVGVTISAMLYSEVESLEIIAVLLFILIGIPIWFVGFSLPVLAWWGTSNKLLGLPTRRRDAEAWLMAGMASAFPAFIFNSLIAPEIIPFDSVYWTEFSLLAVGAPFCEEIFKAMAVALFLPYIKGPKHGFQVGFTVGLGFALIENFQYIGFSLLGGPVGLSFTILVRGIGSIPGHAVWTAISGTAIGWMATDKELKAKLSWKARSMAISAIDIAEGIGIDTDGDGDLSGFDGSRPTMADALNQASKENEESKPWMIIGQETDAGNLTDSELGVGGFSVAYAEYRVSRALSGIHTPRGVAPALALSIAGHSFWNGSSFLSLSAAQLLGLGELGSTLAAFAWIIFLICSVLFVARGVIRGVNSLE
;
A
#
# COMPACT_ATOMS: atom_id res chain seq x y z
N MET A 1 24.86 35.82 27.57
CA MET A 1 24.11 36.07 28.83
C MET A 1 22.88 36.87 28.46
N GLU A 2 21.96 36.28 27.71
CA GLU A 2 20.80 36.97 27.13
C GLU A 2 19.52 36.61 27.89
N ASP A 3 18.82 37.64 28.37
CA ASP A 3 17.38 37.73 28.65
C ASP A 3 16.62 36.52 29.22
N GLN A 4 17.08 35.98 30.35
CA GLN A 4 16.29 34.98 31.07
C GLN A 4 15.37 35.64 32.10
N ARG A 5 14.05 35.44 31.95
CA ARG A 5 13.02 36.01 32.83
C ARG A 5 13.15 35.48 34.26
N VAL A 6 13.55 36.35 35.17
CA VAL A 6 13.57 36.09 36.62
C VAL A 6 12.28 36.65 37.22
N TYR A 7 11.51 35.80 37.91
CA TYR A 7 10.30 36.19 38.62
C TYR A 7 10.62 36.36 40.11
N ILE A 8 10.13 37.43 40.73
CA ILE A 8 10.32 37.69 42.16
C ILE A 8 8.95 37.61 42.83
N ASP A 9 8.79 36.75 43.85
CA ASP A 9 7.54 36.65 44.60
C ASP A 9 7.36 37.81 45.60
N GLU A 10 6.18 37.89 46.22
CA GLU A 10 5.85 38.91 47.23
C GLU A 10 6.73 38.85 48.50
N ILE A 11 7.49 37.76 48.68
CA ILE A 11 8.38 37.49 49.81
C ILE A 11 9.85 37.75 49.41
N GLY A 12 10.11 38.20 48.18
CA GLY A 12 11.45 38.52 47.66
C GLY A 12 12.26 37.32 47.17
N ARG A 13 11.64 36.15 46.97
CA ARG A 13 12.31 34.96 46.42
C ARG A 13 12.43 35.06 44.90
N MET A 14 13.64 34.84 44.40
CA MET A 14 13.93 34.86 42.96
C MET A 14 13.75 33.46 42.36
N TYR A 15 12.87 33.35 41.39
CA TYR A 15 12.60 32.14 40.61
C TYR A 15 13.12 32.33 39.18
N ARG A 16 13.93 31.38 38.72
CA ARG A 16 14.39 31.33 37.33
C ARG A 16 13.44 30.47 36.52
N ILE A 17 12.78 31.05 35.53
CA ILE A 17 11.99 30.28 34.56
C ILE A 17 12.99 29.54 33.68
N LYS A 18 12.99 28.20 33.77
CA LYS A 18 13.76 27.38 32.84
C LYS A 18 13.03 27.35 31.51
N GLU A 19 13.74 27.65 30.44
CA GLU A 19 13.22 27.47 29.10
C GLU A 19 13.31 25.99 28.68
N PRO A 20 12.36 25.51 27.85
CA PRO A 20 12.44 24.18 27.30
C PRO A 20 13.73 23.99 26.49
N VAL A 21 14.38 22.83 26.64
CA VAL A 21 15.57 22.47 25.85
C VAL A 21 15.23 22.51 24.36
N LEU A 22 16.15 22.99 23.53
CA LEU A 22 16.02 23.02 22.07
C LEU A 22 15.91 21.60 21.49
N LEU A 23 15.34 21.50 20.29
CA LEU A 23 15.29 20.22 19.57
C LEU A 23 16.70 19.86 19.08
N SER A 24 17.10 18.61 19.29
CA SER A 24 18.32 18.00 18.76
C SER A 24 17.99 16.90 17.77
N GLU A 25 18.99 16.46 17.02
CA GLU A 25 18.87 15.24 16.22
C GLU A 25 18.70 14.00 17.12
N PRO A 26 17.88 13.02 16.71
CA PRO A 26 17.71 11.78 17.46
C PRO A 26 18.99 10.93 17.40
N PRO A 27 19.38 10.25 18.49
CA PRO A 27 20.54 9.37 18.47
C PRO A 27 20.30 8.15 17.57
N GLU A 28 21.35 7.68 16.88
CA GLU A 28 21.25 6.62 15.86
C GLU A 28 20.67 5.30 16.38
N ASN A 29 20.83 5.02 17.67
CA ASN A 29 20.38 3.79 18.34
C ASN A 29 19.00 3.92 19.01
N LEU A 30 18.28 5.03 18.82
CA LEU A 30 16.98 5.22 19.43
C LEU A 30 15.94 4.24 18.87
N ARG A 31 15.39 3.40 19.76
CA ARG A 31 14.29 2.48 19.43
C ARG A 31 13.02 2.90 20.15
N ILE A 32 11.97 3.22 19.38
CA ILE A 32 10.65 3.57 19.91
C ILE A 32 9.71 2.38 19.70
N ALA A 33 9.21 1.81 20.80
CA ALA A 33 8.18 0.77 20.76
C ALA A 33 6.79 1.41 20.78
N ARG A 34 5.84 0.81 20.05
CA ARG A 34 4.45 1.27 19.99
C ARG A 34 3.48 0.11 20.20
N THR A 35 2.34 0.40 20.80
CA THR A 35 1.22 -0.53 20.85
C THR A 35 0.62 -0.76 19.46
N SER A 36 0.42 -2.03 19.11
CA SER A 36 -0.22 -2.47 17.88
C SER A 36 -1.67 -1.95 17.81
N LYS A 37 -2.07 -1.41 16.64
CA LYS A 37 -3.42 -0.89 16.37
C LYS A 37 -3.83 -1.29 14.95
N PRO A 38 -4.04 -2.59 14.69
CA PRO A 38 -4.11 -3.12 13.32
C PRO A 38 -5.33 -2.61 12.55
N TRP A 39 -6.47 -2.47 13.22
CA TRP A 39 -7.71 -1.96 12.62
C TRP A 39 -7.65 -0.47 12.25
N SER A 40 -6.71 0.29 12.81
CA SER A 40 -6.50 1.68 12.38
C SER A 40 -5.96 1.75 10.94
N THR A 41 -5.16 0.76 10.53
CA THR A 41 -4.67 0.64 9.15
C THR A 41 -5.83 0.43 8.17
N TYR A 42 -6.78 -0.45 8.54
CA TYR A 42 -7.99 -0.68 7.74
C TYR A 42 -8.83 0.59 7.54
N LEU A 43 -9.12 1.31 8.61
CA LEU A 43 -9.94 2.53 8.53
C LEU A 43 -9.27 3.63 7.70
N ARG A 44 -7.93 3.75 7.75
CA ARG A 44 -7.21 4.69 6.90
C ARG A 44 -7.23 4.28 5.44
N MET A 45 -7.00 3.01 5.15
CA MET A 45 -7.11 2.48 3.79
C MET A 45 -8.50 2.77 3.20
N LEU A 46 -9.57 2.53 3.96
CA LEU A 46 -10.93 2.90 3.56
C LEU A 46 -11.09 4.40 3.37
N GLY A 47 -10.55 5.21 4.29
CA GLY A 47 -10.55 6.66 4.18
C GLY A 47 -9.85 7.17 2.91
N THR A 48 -8.91 6.43 2.35
CA THR A 48 -8.19 6.77 1.13
C THR A 48 -8.87 6.27 -0.14
N VAL A 49 -9.34 5.02 -0.16
CA VAL A 49 -9.90 4.40 -1.38
C VAL A 49 -11.20 5.05 -1.82
N ILE A 50 -12.08 5.41 -0.88
CA ILE A 50 -13.39 6.02 -1.18
C ILE A 50 -13.22 7.35 -1.92
N PRO A 51 -12.48 8.35 -1.40
CA PRO A 51 -12.27 9.60 -2.12
C PRO A 51 -11.43 9.40 -3.39
N ALA A 52 -10.49 8.45 -3.42
CA ALA A 52 -9.70 8.15 -4.62
C ALA A 52 -10.59 7.63 -5.76
N PHE A 53 -11.59 6.79 -5.45
CA PHE A 53 -12.57 6.29 -6.42
C PHE A 53 -13.41 7.43 -7.00
N PHE A 54 -13.97 8.30 -6.14
CA PHE A 54 -14.75 9.45 -6.62
C PHE A 54 -13.89 10.45 -7.39
N LEU A 55 -12.63 10.64 -6.98
CA LEU A 55 -11.68 11.48 -7.69
C LEU A 55 -11.41 10.94 -9.10
N MET A 56 -11.25 9.62 -9.25
CA MET A 56 -11.06 8.98 -10.55
C MET A 56 -12.22 9.30 -11.52
N TYR A 57 -13.47 9.19 -11.06
CA TYR A 57 -14.64 9.52 -11.88
C TYR A 57 -14.76 11.02 -12.16
N ALA A 58 -14.53 11.88 -11.17
CA ALA A 58 -14.52 13.33 -11.37
C ALA A 58 -13.48 13.73 -12.43
N LEU A 59 -12.29 13.15 -12.36
CA LEU A 59 -11.25 13.40 -13.37
C LEU A 59 -11.60 12.81 -14.74
N LEU A 60 -12.28 11.65 -14.82
CA LEU A 60 -12.80 11.15 -16.10
C LEU A 60 -13.78 12.15 -16.72
N PHE A 61 -14.78 12.62 -15.95
CA PHE A 61 -15.74 13.61 -16.43
C PHE A 61 -15.06 14.92 -16.82
N LEU A 62 -14.00 15.32 -16.13
CA LEU A 62 -13.19 16.47 -16.51
C LEU A 62 -12.57 16.25 -17.90
N VAL A 63 -11.97 15.08 -18.16
CA VAL A 63 -11.40 14.75 -19.48
C VAL A 63 -12.48 14.71 -20.56
N ILE A 64 -13.61 14.07 -20.30
CA ILE A 64 -14.75 14.03 -21.23
C ILE A 64 -15.25 15.45 -21.53
N GLY A 65 -15.40 16.30 -20.51
CA GLY A 65 -15.81 17.68 -20.67
C GLY A 65 -14.82 18.50 -21.51
N LEU A 66 -13.51 18.26 -21.33
CA LEU A 66 -12.48 18.91 -22.16
C LEU A 66 -12.53 18.44 -23.61
N VAL A 67 -12.68 17.14 -23.86
CA VAL A 67 -12.75 16.56 -25.21
C VAL A 67 -14.03 17.03 -25.94
N SER A 68 -15.16 17.05 -25.24
CA SER A 68 -16.45 17.49 -25.78
C SER A 68 -16.62 19.01 -25.81
N LEU A 69 -15.63 19.78 -25.33
CA LEU A 69 -15.67 21.25 -25.21
C LEU A 69 -16.89 21.76 -24.41
N GLU A 70 -17.28 21.02 -23.36
CA GLU A 70 -18.43 21.31 -22.50
C GLU A 70 -17.98 22.00 -21.19
N PRO A 71 -17.97 23.35 -21.11
CA PRO A 71 -17.38 24.08 -19.98
C PRO A 71 -18.09 23.81 -18.65
N GLY A 72 -19.39 23.49 -18.68
CA GLY A 72 -20.15 23.16 -17.48
C GLY A 72 -19.65 21.88 -16.80
N ILE A 73 -19.37 20.83 -17.59
CA ILE A 73 -18.84 19.57 -17.07
C ILE A 73 -17.43 19.78 -16.52
N VAL A 74 -16.59 20.54 -17.23
CA VAL A 74 -15.23 20.86 -16.80
C VAL A 74 -15.24 21.59 -15.46
N LEU A 75 -16.09 22.63 -15.32
CA LEU A 75 -16.16 23.43 -14.10
C LEU A 75 -16.66 22.61 -12.90
N ILE A 76 -17.75 21.84 -13.06
CA ILE A 76 -18.30 21.01 -11.99
C ILE A 76 -17.28 19.93 -11.58
N SER A 77 -16.69 19.24 -12.56
CA SER A 77 -15.71 18.17 -12.29
C SER A 77 -14.45 18.70 -11.62
N GLY A 78 -13.96 19.88 -12.05
CA GLY A 78 -12.85 20.58 -11.41
C GLY A 78 -13.15 20.92 -9.94
N LEU A 79 -14.31 21.54 -9.68
CA LEU A 79 -14.75 21.90 -8.33
C LEU A 79 -14.94 20.67 -7.41
N CYS A 80 -15.44 19.55 -7.94
CA CYS A 80 -15.59 18.31 -7.18
C CYS A 80 -14.24 17.60 -6.92
N SER A 81 -13.26 17.74 -7.81
CA SER A 81 -11.95 17.08 -7.67
C SER A 81 -11.06 17.70 -6.58
N ALA A 82 -11.04 19.04 -6.46
CA ALA A 82 -10.20 19.77 -5.52
C ALA A 82 -10.37 19.34 -4.05
N PRO A 83 -11.59 19.28 -3.47
CA PRO A 83 -11.76 18.85 -2.07
C PRO A 83 -11.35 17.40 -1.84
N LEU A 84 -11.51 16.51 -2.83
CA LEU A 84 -11.09 15.11 -2.74
C LEU A 84 -9.56 14.99 -2.70
N VAL A 85 -8.84 15.73 -3.54
CA VAL A 85 -7.38 15.80 -3.51
C VAL A 85 -6.89 16.32 -2.15
N VAL A 86 -7.45 17.43 -1.67
CA VAL A 86 -7.10 18.00 -0.36
C VAL A 86 -7.36 17.00 0.77
N PHE A 87 -8.50 16.30 0.73
CA PHE A 87 -8.84 15.29 1.73
C PHE A 87 -7.84 14.12 1.72
N ILE A 88 -7.51 13.56 0.54
CA ILE A 88 -6.52 12.48 0.42
C ILE A 88 -5.16 12.93 0.95
N LEU A 89 -4.69 14.12 0.58
CA LEU A 89 -3.41 14.67 1.09
C LEU A 89 -3.44 14.86 2.61
N SER A 90 -4.58 15.28 3.17
CA SER A 90 -4.74 15.47 4.62
C SER A 90 -4.61 14.17 5.41
N LEU A 91 -5.05 13.04 4.85
CA LEU A 91 -5.00 11.73 5.51
C LEU A 91 -3.57 11.16 5.61
N HIS A 92 -2.69 11.54 4.69
CA HIS A 92 -1.33 11.02 4.57
C HIS A 92 -0.26 11.99 5.06
N LYS A 93 -0.64 13.04 5.78
CA LYS A 93 0.32 13.94 6.42
C LYS A 93 1.27 13.16 7.34
N PRO A 94 2.59 13.38 7.25
CA PRO A 94 3.55 12.67 8.09
C PRO A 94 3.29 13.04 9.56
N ARG A 95 3.13 12.03 10.41
CA ARG A 95 2.98 12.25 11.85
C ARG A 95 4.37 12.38 12.46
N LEU A 96 4.59 13.50 13.13
CA LEU A 96 5.79 13.77 13.88
C LEU A 96 5.54 13.43 15.35
N VAL A 97 6.43 12.63 15.92
CA VAL A 97 6.41 12.25 17.33
C VAL A 97 7.49 13.06 18.03
N HIS A 98 7.06 13.92 18.94
CA HIS A 98 7.98 14.61 19.84
C HIS A 98 8.31 13.65 20.98
N VAL A 99 9.59 13.30 21.09
CA VAL A 99 10.07 12.38 22.11
C VAL A 99 11.00 13.14 23.04
N GLN A 100 10.85 12.85 24.32
CA GLN A 100 11.60 13.47 25.40
C GLN A 100 12.29 12.35 26.17
N LEU A 101 13.62 12.40 26.22
CA LEU A 101 14.45 11.37 26.85
C LEU A 101 15.19 11.99 28.03
N ALA A 102 14.90 11.54 29.25
CA ALA A 102 15.65 11.92 30.44
C ALA A 102 16.64 10.80 30.80
N VAL A 103 17.94 11.10 30.75
CA VAL A 103 19.01 10.15 31.06
C VAL A 103 19.65 10.53 32.40
N PRO A 104 19.90 9.59 33.32
CA PRO A 104 20.64 9.85 34.55
C PRO A 104 22.00 10.50 34.27
N ASP A 105 22.27 11.64 34.91
CA ASP A 105 23.50 12.39 34.74
C ASP A 105 23.81 13.14 36.04
N GLU A 106 24.99 12.90 36.62
CA GLU A 106 25.42 13.52 37.87
C GLU A 106 25.59 15.05 37.77
N MET A 107 25.87 15.54 36.55
CA MET A 107 25.95 16.98 36.23
C MET A 107 24.60 17.57 35.80
N GLY A 108 23.57 16.73 35.66
CA GLY A 108 22.23 17.13 35.25
C GLY A 108 21.43 17.88 36.33
N SER A 109 20.15 18.08 36.05
CA SER A 109 19.20 18.74 36.96
C SER A 109 18.06 17.80 37.35
N GLN A 110 17.43 18.04 38.50
CA GLN A 110 16.21 17.33 38.91
C GLN A 110 14.94 17.97 38.34
N ALA A 111 14.99 19.24 37.94
CA ALA A 111 13.84 19.98 37.43
C ALA A 111 14.07 20.38 35.97
N HIS A 112 13.18 19.95 35.08
CA HIS A 112 13.23 20.22 33.64
C HIS A 112 11.96 20.93 33.19
N ALA A 113 12.09 21.92 32.32
CA ALA A 113 10.96 22.56 31.69
C ALA A 113 10.52 21.75 30.46
N ILE A 114 9.24 21.37 30.42
CA ILE A 114 8.57 20.80 29.24
C ILE A 114 7.80 21.93 28.54
N SER A 115 7.36 21.69 27.30
CA SER A 115 6.49 22.59 26.53
C SER A 115 5.31 23.13 27.35
N THR A 116 5.03 24.43 27.18
CA THR A 116 3.91 25.20 27.73
C THR A 116 3.60 24.95 29.21
N GLY A 117 4.47 25.45 30.09
CA GLY A 117 4.16 25.68 31.51
C GLY A 117 4.21 24.44 32.41
N VAL A 118 4.61 23.28 31.89
CA VAL A 118 4.75 22.05 32.67
C VAL A 118 6.22 21.80 33.00
N SER A 119 6.51 21.42 34.24
CA SER A 119 7.85 20.98 34.66
C SER A 119 7.88 19.50 34.99
N LEU A 120 8.89 18.79 34.51
CA LEU A 120 9.20 17.42 34.95
C LEU A 120 10.18 17.48 36.11
N MET A 121 9.83 16.82 37.22
CA MET A 121 10.73 16.63 38.35
C MET A 121 11.15 15.17 38.45
N THR A 122 12.45 14.89 38.33
CA THR A 122 13.00 13.54 38.39
C THR A 122 13.57 13.25 39.79
N PRO A 123 13.48 12.00 40.29
CA PRO A 123 13.95 11.64 41.62
C PRO A 123 15.49 11.68 41.75
N MET A 124 16.21 11.67 40.62
CA MET A 124 17.66 11.83 40.53
C MET A 124 18.00 12.89 39.49
N LYS A 125 19.25 13.37 39.50
CA LYS A 125 19.72 14.32 38.48
C LYS A 125 19.72 13.64 37.11
N THR A 126 19.14 14.32 36.14
CA THR A 126 19.02 13.83 34.77
C THR A 126 19.34 14.94 33.77
N THR A 127 19.70 14.57 32.55
CA THR A 127 19.80 15.47 31.41
C THR A 127 18.66 15.14 30.43
N LEU A 128 17.90 16.16 30.05
CA LEU A 128 16.72 16.02 29.18
C LEU A 128 17.08 16.34 27.73
N PHE A 129 16.84 15.39 26.85
CA PHE A 129 16.95 15.55 25.41
C PHE A 129 15.56 15.60 24.78
N ARG A 130 15.41 16.43 23.74
CA ARG A 130 14.17 16.58 22.99
C ARG A 130 14.48 16.44 21.52
N PHE A 131 13.75 15.56 20.84
CA PHE A 131 13.93 15.34 19.43
C PHE A 131 12.58 15.08 18.76
N LEU A 132 12.53 15.34 17.46
CA LEU A 132 11.35 15.20 16.64
C LEU A 132 11.60 14.08 15.64
N VAL A 133 10.88 12.98 15.80
CA VAL A 133 11.06 11.76 14.99
C VAL A 133 9.82 11.52 14.14
N LYS A 134 10.02 11.12 12.89
CA LYS A 134 8.92 10.71 12.01
C LYS A 134 8.34 9.38 12.48
N ASP A 135 7.01 9.22 12.45
CA ASP A 135 6.34 7.94 12.74
C ASP A 135 6.64 6.90 11.64
N ASP A 136 7.80 6.25 11.73
CA ASP A 136 8.23 5.15 10.86
C ASP A 136 7.82 3.78 11.44
N SER A 137 6.61 3.70 12.00
CA SER A 137 6.06 2.44 12.51
C SER A 137 6.00 1.35 11.43
N ILE A 138 6.28 0.10 11.82
CA ILE A 138 6.13 -1.06 10.95
C ILE A 138 4.64 -1.25 10.65
N LEU A 139 4.34 -1.66 9.42
CA LEU A 139 2.99 -2.00 8.99
C LEU A 139 2.39 -3.08 9.89
N ASP A 140 1.27 -2.73 10.51
CA ASP A 140 0.51 -3.61 11.40
C ASP A 140 -0.87 -3.86 10.79
N VAL A 141 -1.17 -5.13 10.50
CA VAL A 141 -2.39 -5.58 9.84
C VAL A 141 -3.17 -6.54 10.74
N PRO A 142 -4.51 -6.56 10.67
CA PRO A 142 -5.29 -7.46 11.50
C PRO A 142 -4.92 -8.94 11.26
N PRO A 143 -5.08 -9.81 12.27
CA PRO A 143 -4.76 -11.23 12.11
C PRO A 143 -5.53 -11.85 10.94
N ASN A 144 -4.82 -12.49 10.01
CA ASN A 144 -5.42 -13.08 8.80
C ASN A 144 -6.61 -14.01 9.09
N ARG A 145 -6.59 -14.76 10.20
CA ARG A 145 -7.70 -15.63 10.60
C ARG A 145 -8.99 -14.85 10.86
N GLN A 146 -8.89 -13.66 11.48
CA GLN A 146 -10.04 -12.81 11.74
C GLN A 146 -10.58 -12.21 10.44
N LEU A 147 -9.68 -11.74 9.55
CA LEU A 147 -10.06 -11.17 8.25
C LEU A 147 -10.82 -12.20 7.39
N TRP A 148 -10.27 -13.40 7.24
CA TRP A 148 -10.95 -14.47 6.50
C TRP A 148 -12.21 -14.97 7.20
N GLY A 149 -12.25 -14.98 8.53
CA GLY A 149 -13.46 -15.33 9.30
C GLY A 149 -14.62 -14.37 9.03
N ILE A 150 -14.37 -13.05 9.07
CA ILE A 150 -15.38 -12.03 8.78
C ILE A 150 -15.81 -12.11 7.31
N PHE A 151 -14.86 -12.28 6.39
CA PHE A 151 -15.17 -12.44 4.97
C PHE A 151 -16.08 -13.65 4.71
N SER A 152 -15.76 -14.81 5.27
CA SER A 152 -16.58 -16.02 5.15
C SER A 152 -17.97 -15.85 5.75
N ALA A 153 -18.09 -15.15 6.89
CA ALA A 153 -19.37 -14.84 7.49
C ALA A 153 -20.24 -13.95 6.58
N VAL A 154 -19.64 -12.94 5.94
CA VAL A 154 -20.35 -12.06 4.99
C VAL A 154 -20.83 -12.83 3.76
N ILE A 155 -20.00 -13.70 3.19
CA ILE A 155 -20.42 -14.59 2.09
C ILE A 155 -21.57 -15.49 2.53
N LEU A 156 -21.50 -16.10 3.71
CA LEU A 156 -22.55 -16.96 4.23
C LEU A 156 -23.88 -16.21 4.41
N VAL A 157 -23.83 -14.98 4.92
CA VAL A 157 -25.00 -14.11 5.03
C VAL A 157 -25.58 -13.81 3.64
N GLY A 158 -24.75 -13.43 2.67
CA GLY A 158 -25.19 -13.17 1.30
C GLY A 158 -25.83 -14.40 0.61
N VAL A 159 -25.25 -15.59 0.80
CA VAL A 159 -25.81 -16.87 0.33
C VAL A 159 -27.14 -17.17 1.02
N THR A 160 -27.26 -16.88 2.31
CA THR A 160 -28.51 -17.09 3.06
C THR A 160 -29.62 -16.18 2.55
N ILE A 161 -29.34 -14.88 2.33
CA ILE A 161 -30.29 -13.95 1.71
C ILE A 161 -30.69 -14.44 0.32
N SER A 162 -29.73 -14.91 -0.46
CA SER A 162 -29.98 -15.46 -1.80
C SER A 162 -30.90 -16.68 -1.76
N ALA A 163 -30.68 -17.59 -0.82
CA ALA A 163 -31.52 -18.78 -0.65
C ALA A 163 -32.94 -18.41 -0.18
N MET A 164 -33.08 -17.40 0.68
CA MET A 164 -34.39 -16.89 1.11
C MET A 164 -35.14 -16.23 -0.06
N LEU A 165 -34.43 -15.52 -0.94
CA LEU A 165 -35.02 -14.87 -2.12
C LEU A 165 -35.63 -15.87 -3.12
N TYR A 166 -35.04 -17.06 -3.26
CA TYR A 166 -35.56 -18.13 -4.13
C TYR A 166 -36.47 -19.13 -3.40
N SER A 167 -36.86 -18.85 -2.16
CA SER A 167 -37.80 -19.70 -1.43
C SER A 167 -39.20 -19.57 -2.03
N GLU A 168 -39.97 -20.67 -2.05
CA GLU A 168 -41.40 -20.64 -2.44
C GLU A 168 -42.28 -19.91 -1.40
N VAL A 169 -41.72 -19.49 -0.27
CA VAL A 169 -42.44 -18.81 0.82
C VAL A 169 -42.35 -17.29 0.65
N GLU A 170 -43.45 -16.66 0.24
CA GLU A 170 -43.55 -15.21 -0.01
C GLU A 170 -43.05 -14.33 1.16
N SER A 171 -43.30 -14.73 2.40
CA SER A 171 -42.82 -13.98 3.57
C SER A 171 -41.29 -13.98 3.70
N LEU A 172 -40.61 -15.05 3.29
CA LEU A 172 -39.15 -15.13 3.29
C LEU A 172 -38.54 -14.27 2.18
N GLU A 173 -39.19 -14.20 1.02
CA GLU A 173 -38.79 -13.33 -0.09
C GLU A 173 -38.80 -11.85 0.34
N ILE A 174 -39.91 -11.39 0.94
CA ILE A 174 -40.04 -10.01 1.42
C ILE A 174 -38.97 -9.70 2.48
N ILE A 175 -38.75 -10.62 3.43
CA ILE A 175 -37.70 -10.46 4.44
C ILE A 175 -36.32 -10.38 3.79
N ALA A 176 -36.04 -11.21 2.77
CA ALA A 176 -34.76 -11.21 2.07
C ALA A 176 -34.50 -9.87 1.37
N VAL A 177 -35.50 -9.30 0.70
CA VAL A 177 -35.39 -7.99 0.04
C VAL A 177 -35.13 -6.89 1.07
N LEU A 178 -35.91 -6.85 2.16
CA LEU A 178 -35.71 -5.85 3.22
C LEU A 178 -34.34 -5.97 3.88
N LEU A 179 -33.89 -7.20 4.15
CA LEU A 179 -32.58 -7.47 4.71
C LEU A 179 -31.48 -6.99 3.75
N PHE A 180 -31.59 -7.31 2.45
CA PHE A 180 -30.63 -6.90 1.44
C PHE A 180 -30.52 -5.37 1.32
N ILE A 181 -31.64 -4.64 1.37
CA ILE A 181 -31.63 -3.17 1.36
C ILE A 181 -30.88 -2.64 2.59
N LEU A 182 -31.07 -3.24 3.76
CA LEU A 182 -30.45 -2.81 5.00
C LEU A 182 -28.94 -3.10 5.05
N ILE A 183 -28.51 -4.30 4.62
CA ILE A 183 -27.14 -4.78 4.82
C ILE A 183 -26.30 -4.89 3.56
N GLY A 184 -26.86 -4.64 2.37
CA GLY A 184 -26.15 -4.71 1.09
C GLY A 184 -24.94 -3.77 1.04
N ILE A 185 -25.10 -2.52 1.48
CA ILE A 185 -23.99 -1.54 1.56
C ILE A 185 -22.89 -2.03 2.52
N PRO A 186 -23.18 -2.42 3.79
CA PRO A 186 -22.18 -3.04 4.66
C PRO A 186 -21.47 -4.26 4.05
N ILE A 187 -22.20 -5.16 3.39
CA ILE A 187 -21.65 -6.34 2.71
C ILE A 187 -20.69 -5.92 1.61
N TRP A 188 -21.06 -4.94 0.79
CA TRP A 188 -20.19 -4.39 -0.25
C TRP A 188 -18.90 -3.82 0.33
N PHE A 189 -18.99 -2.97 1.36
CA PHE A 189 -17.83 -2.38 2.02
C PHE A 189 -16.85 -3.43 2.52
N VAL A 190 -17.36 -4.47 3.18
CA VAL A 190 -16.54 -5.59 3.66
C VAL A 190 -15.97 -6.40 2.50
N GLY A 191 -16.79 -6.69 1.50
CA GLY A 191 -16.47 -7.56 0.37
C GLY A 191 -15.34 -7.02 -0.51
N PHE A 192 -15.30 -5.71 -0.77
CA PHE A 192 -14.24 -5.12 -1.61
C PHE A 192 -12.91 -4.93 -0.87
N SER A 193 -12.94 -4.74 0.45
CA SER A 193 -11.79 -4.22 1.21
C SER A 193 -11.09 -5.26 2.10
N LEU A 194 -11.81 -6.15 2.78
CA LEU A 194 -11.19 -7.13 3.70
C LEU A 194 -10.28 -8.14 2.99
N PRO A 195 -10.64 -8.69 1.83
CA PRO A 195 -9.76 -9.65 1.14
C PRO A 195 -8.41 -9.02 0.76
N VAL A 196 -8.39 -7.75 0.38
CA VAL A 196 -7.15 -7.02 0.07
C VAL A 196 -6.22 -7.01 1.28
N LEU A 197 -6.73 -6.66 2.46
CA LEU A 197 -5.93 -6.72 3.69
C LEU A 197 -5.48 -8.14 4.03
N ALA A 198 -6.34 -9.14 3.80
CA ALA A 198 -6.00 -10.52 4.08
C ALA A 198 -4.86 -11.03 3.18
N TRP A 199 -4.88 -10.64 1.91
CA TRP A 199 -3.79 -10.92 0.96
C TRP A 199 -2.52 -10.13 1.30
N TRP A 200 -2.67 -8.87 1.71
CA TRP A 200 -1.54 -8.04 2.14
C TRP A 200 -0.81 -8.63 3.35
N GLY A 201 -1.56 -9.02 4.38
CA GLY A 201 -1.01 -9.66 5.58
C GLY A 201 -0.42 -11.04 5.29
N THR A 202 -1.02 -11.79 4.36
CA THR A 202 -0.46 -13.08 3.90
C THR A 202 0.90 -12.88 3.21
N SER A 203 0.98 -11.92 2.29
CA SER A 203 2.23 -11.62 1.57
C SER A 203 3.33 -11.13 2.50
N ASN A 204 3.02 -10.20 3.40
CA ASN A 204 3.98 -9.68 4.38
C ASN A 204 4.55 -10.80 5.28
N LYS A 205 3.68 -11.71 5.75
CA LYS A 205 4.11 -12.87 6.56
C LYS A 205 4.97 -13.85 5.77
N LEU A 206 4.66 -14.09 4.49
CA LEU A 206 5.40 -15.04 3.66
C LEU A 206 6.75 -14.49 3.20
N LEU A 207 6.86 -13.18 2.92
CA LEU A 207 8.11 -12.54 2.51
C LEU A 207 9.04 -12.26 3.70
N GLY A 208 8.48 -11.97 4.88
CA GLY A 208 9.24 -11.70 6.10
C GLY A 208 10.04 -10.39 6.05
N LEU A 209 9.65 -9.43 5.21
CA LEU A 209 10.33 -8.14 5.08
C LEU A 209 9.66 -7.07 5.98
N PRO A 210 10.40 -6.45 6.91
CA PRO A 210 9.86 -5.36 7.70
C PRO A 210 9.57 -4.16 6.81
N THR A 211 8.29 -3.77 6.75
CA THR A 211 7.82 -2.70 5.87
C THR A 211 7.33 -1.54 6.71
N ARG A 212 7.79 -0.32 6.42
CA ARG A 212 7.26 0.88 7.07
C ARG A 212 5.84 1.10 6.59
N ARG A 213 4.94 1.42 7.52
CA ARG A 213 3.52 1.69 7.22
C ARG A 213 3.36 2.75 6.12
N ARG A 214 4.11 3.85 6.23
CA ARG A 214 4.15 4.96 5.26
C ARG A 214 4.45 4.46 3.84
N ASP A 215 5.50 3.65 3.69
CA ASP A 215 5.93 3.17 2.38
C ASP A 215 4.85 2.23 1.81
N ALA A 216 4.30 1.36 2.65
CA ALA A 216 3.24 0.44 2.27
C ALA A 216 1.95 1.16 1.84
N GLU A 217 1.51 2.20 2.57
CA GLU A 217 0.38 3.05 2.21
C GLU A 217 0.65 3.82 0.90
N ALA A 218 1.88 4.32 0.69
CA ALA A 218 2.27 5.00 -0.54
C ALA A 218 2.24 4.08 -1.77
N TRP A 219 2.73 2.84 -1.66
CA TRP A 219 2.66 1.85 -2.74
C TRP A 219 1.21 1.48 -3.06
N LEU A 220 0.37 1.32 -2.04
CA LEU A 220 -1.06 1.04 -2.22
C LEU A 220 -1.76 2.20 -2.94
N MET A 221 -1.49 3.46 -2.55
CA MET A 221 -2.01 4.65 -3.23
C MET A 221 -1.52 4.77 -4.67
N ALA A 222 -0.26 4.46 -4.96
CA ALA A 222 0.25 4.46 -6.32
C ALA A 222 -0.48 3.42 -7.20
N GLY A 223 -0.84 2.27 -6.61
CA GLY A 223 -1.75 1.31 -7.23
C GLY A 223 -3.11 1.91 -7.58
N MET A 224 -3.76 2.57 -6.61
CA MET A 224 -5.04 3.25 -6.85
C MET A 224 -4.92 4.33 -7.93
N ALA A 225 -3.86 5.14 -7.89
CA ALA A 225 -3.60 6.21 -8.85
C ALA A 225 -3.34 5.65 -10.27
N SER A 226 -2.70 4.49 -10.38
CA SER A 226 -2.47 3.83 -11.68
C SER A 226 -3.75 3.36 -12.37
N ALA A 227 -4.85 3.19 -11.62
CA ALA A 227 -6.16 2.88 -12.19
C ALA A 227 -6.72 4.04 -13.02
N PHE A 228 -6.38 5.29 -12.71
CA PHE A 228 -6.92 6.46 -13.40
C PHE A 228 -6.52 6.52 -14.90
N PRO A 229 -5.23 6.51 -15.28
CA PRO A 229 -4.87 6.51 -16.70
C PRO A 229 -5.29 5.22 -17.41
N ALA A 230 -5.32 4.08 -16.72
CA ALA A 230 -5.84 2.84 -17.27
C ALA A 230 -7.34 2.94 -17.59
N PHE A 231 -8.12 3.54 -16.68
CA PHE A 231 -9.56 3.74 -16.85
C PHE A 231 -9.88 4.70 -17.99
N ILE A 232 -9.14 5.81 -18.13
CA ILE A 232 -9.25 6.71 -19.29
C ILE A 232 -8.99 5.94 -20.58
N PHE A 233 -7.90 5.19 -20.64
CA PHE A 233 -7.56 4.45 -21.85
C PHE A 233 -8.64 3.42 -22.19
N ASN A 234 -9.04 2.60 -21.22
CA ASN A 234 -10.03 1.54 -21.41
C ASN A 234 -11.40 2.07 -21.80
N SER A 235 -11.77 3.27 -21.33
CA SER A 235 -13.10 3.85 -21.57
C SER A 235 -13.17 4.72 -22.82
N LEU A 236 -12.09 5.42 -23.19
CA LEU A 236 -12.10 6.43 -24.25
C LEU A 236 -11.22 6.08 -25.45
N ILE A 237 -10.13 5.36 -25.26
CA ILE A 237 -9.12 5.12 -26.31
C ILE A 237 -9.27 3.71 -26.88
N ALA A 238 -9.34 2.69 -26.03
CA ALA A 238 -9.44 1.30 -26.45
C ALA A 238 -10.66 1.01 -27.35
N PRO A 239 -11.87 1.54 -27.07
CA PRO A 239 -13.04 1.31 -27.91
C PRO A 239 -12.86 1.83 -29.34
N GLU A 240 -12.16 2.95 -29.52
CA GLU A 240 -11.93 3.58 -30.83
C GLU A 240 -10.89 2.84 -31.69
N ILE A 241 -10.02 2.03 -31.07
CA ILE A 241 -8.94 1.29 -31.76
C ILE A 241 -9.41 -0.10 -32.18
N ILE A 242 -10.42 -0.66 -31.51
CA ILE A 242 -10.87 -2.03 -31.73
C ILE A 242 -11.71 -2.12 -33.01
N PRO A 243 -11.30 -2.89 -34.03
CA PRO A 243 -11.90 -2.85 -35.36
C PRO A 243 -13.11 -3.78 -35.55
N PHE A 244 -13.73 -4.26 -34.47
CA PHE A 244 -14.81 -5.25 -34.57
C PHE A 244 -16.18 -4.58 -34.66
N ASP A 245 -16.97 -4.97 -35.66
CA ASP A 245 -18.36 -4.52 -35.83
C ASP A 245 -19.34 -5.22 -34.87
N SER A 246 -18.95 -6.38 -34.33
CA SER A 246 -19.79 -7.18 -33.43
C SER A 246 -19.60 -6.76 -31.98
N VAL A 247 -20.69 -6.38 -31.32
CA VAL A 247 -20.71 -6.02 -29.88
C VAL A 247 -20.01 -7.07 -29.01
N TYR A 248 -20.28 -8.36 -29.26
CA TYR A 248 -19.68 -9.46 -28.49
C TYR A 248 -18.15 -9.49 -28.60
N TRP A 249 -17.61 -9.35 -29.82
CA TRP A 249 -16.16 -9.37 -30.05
C TRP A 249 -15.48 -8.08 -29.59
N THR A 250 -16.19 -6.95 -29.63
CA THR A 250 -15.72 -5.68 -29.08
C THR A 250 -15.61 -5.76 -27.56
N GLU A 251 -16.64 -6.23 -26.86
CA GLU A 251 -16.62 -6.43 -25.40
C GLU A 251 -15.53 -7.42 -24.98
N PHE A 252 -15.43 -8.56 -25.67
CA PHE A 252 -14.36 -9.53 -25.44
C PHE A 252 -12.98 -8.90 -25.59
N SER A 253 -12.75 -8.13 -26.64
CA SER A 253 -11.44 -7.53 -26.93
C SER A 253 -11.07 -6.44 -25.93
N LEU A 254 -12.04 -5.61 -25.53
CA LEU A 254 -11.86 -4.62 -24.47
C LEU A 254 -11.46 -5.30 -23.15
N LEU A 255 -12.19 -6.35 -22.77
CA LEU A 255 -12.00 -7.04 -21.50
C LEU A 255 -10.73 -7.92 -21.48
N ALA A 256 -10.46 -8.67 -22.55
CA ALA A 256 -9.39 -9.66 -22.61
C ALA A 256 -8.05 -9.10 -23.10
N VAL A 257 -8.06 -8.02 -23.89
CA VAL A 257 -6.85 -7.47 -24.49
C VAL A 257 -6.61 -6.03 -24.03
N GLY A 258 -7.56 -5.12 -24.30
CA GLY A 258 -7.40 -3.69 -24.04
C GLY A 258 -7.09 -3.39 -22.57
N ALA A 259 -7.97 -3.83 -21.68
CA ALA A 259 -7.84 -3.59 -20.25
C ALA A 259 -6.55 -4.21 -19.66
N PRO A 260 -6.26 -5.51 -19.81
CA PRO A 260 -5.02 -6.11 -19.30
C PRO A 260 -3.75 -5.44 -19.81
N PHE A 261 -3.71 -5.09 -21.11
CA PHE A 261 -2.53 -4.45 -21.70
C PHE A 261 -2.22 -3.12 -21.02
N CYS A 262 -3.21 -2.23 -20.93
CA CYS A 262 -3.02 -0.90 -20.37
C CYS A 262 -2.85 -0.92 -18.85
N GLU A 263 -3.63 -1.73 -18.16
CA GLU A 263 -3.57 -1.81 -16.70
C GLU A 263 -2.22 -2.31 -16.21
N GLU A 264 -1.67 -3.37 -16.79
CA GLU A 264 -0.38 -3.90 -16.35
C GLU A 264 0.77 -2.93 -16.68
N ILE A 265 0.68 -2.18 -17.79
CA ILE A 265 1.64 -1.10 -18.10
C ILE A 265 1.60 -0.01 -17.02
N PHE A 266 0.42 0.54 -16.71
CA PHE A 266 0.30 1.63 -15.74
C PHE A 266 0.65 1.17 -14.31
N LYS A 267 0.32 -0.07 -13.94
CA LYS A 267 0.76 -0.67 -12.67
C LYS A 267 2.29 -0.80 -12.62
N ALA A 268 2.93 -1.29 -13.69
CA ALA A 268 4.38 -1.39 -13.76
C ALA A 268 5.05 0.00 -13.69
N MET A 269 4.48 1.02 -14.35
CA MET A 269 4.92 2.40 -14.23
C MET A 269 4.81 2.92 -12.79
N ALA A 270 3.72 2.62 -12.09
CA ALA A 270 3.55 2.98 -10.68
C ALA A 270 4.59 2.31 -9.78
N VAL A 271 5.00 1.07 -10.05
CA VAL A 271 6.12 0.43 -9.35
C VAL A 271 7.45 1.13 -9.68
N ALA A 272 7.67 1.51 -10.93
CA ALA A 272 8.90 2.17 -11.38
C ALA A 272 9.10 3.55 -10.71
N LEU A 273 8.05 4.24 -10.28
CA LEU A 273 8.15 5.47 -9.48
C LEU A 273 8.95 5.27 -8.18
N PHE A 274 8.93 4.07 -7.62
CA PHE A 274 9.65 3.73 -6.39
C PHE A 274 11.03 3.12 -6.64
N LEU A 275 11.48 3.02 -7.89
CA LEU A 275 12.76 2.41 -8.24
C LEU A 275 13.95 2.96 -7.42
N PRO A 276 14.09 4.29 -7.19
CA PRO A 276 15.19 4.82 -6.35
C PRO A 276 15.27 4.20 -4.95
N TYR A 277 14.14 3.75 -4.40
CA TYR A 277 14.02 3.20 -3.05
C TYR A 277 13.98 1.66 -3.01
N ILE A 278 13.86 1.01 -4.18
CA ILE A 278 13.90 -0.45 -4.27
C ILE A 278 15.35 -0.92 -4.04
N LYS A 279 15.50 -1.92 -3.17
CA LYS A 279 16.82 -2.43 -2.75
C LYS A 279 17.27 -3.66 -3.53
N GLY A 280 16.34 -4.31 -4.23
CA GLY A 280 16.58 -5.53 -4.98
C GLY A 280 15.27 -6.21 -5.39
N PRO A 281 15.34 -7.39 -6.01
CA PRO A 281 14.19 -8.08 -6.60
C PRO A 281 13.11 -8.45 -5.58
N LYS A 282 13.49 -8.90 -4.37
CA LYS A 282 12.54 -9.23 -3.30
C LYS A 282 11.76 -8.01 -2.80
N HIS A 283 12.44 -6.87 -2.68
CA HIS A 283 11.79 -5.60 -2.32
C HIS A 283 10.90 -5.11 -3.48
N GLY A 284 11.36 -5.24 -4.73
CA GLY A 284 10.57 -4.93 -5.92
C GLY A 284 9.30 -5.78 -6.04
N PHE A 285 9.36 -7.08 -5.72
CA PHE A 285 8.18 -7.95 -5.62
C PHE A 285 7.17 -7.39 -4.61
N GLN A 286 7.63 -6.99 -3.42
CA GLN A 286 6.76 -6.45 -2.37
C GLN A 286 6.08 -5.14 -2.77
N VAL A 287 6.83 -4.22 -3.39
CA VAL A 287 6.28 -2.98 -3.95
C VAL A 287 5.24 -3.31 -5.01
N GLY A 288 5.57 -4.16 -5.99
CA GLY A 288 4.66 -4.57 -7.05
C GLY A 288 3.40 -5.26 -6.53
N PHE A 289 3.53 -6.16 -5.56
CA PHE A 289 2.41 -6.83 -4.92
C PHE A 289 1.45 -5.82 -4.28
N THR A 290 2.00 -4.83 -3.56
CA THR A 290 1.21 -3.80 -2.88
C THR A 290 0.56 -2.82 -3.86
N VAL A 291 1.25 -2.44 -4.94
CA VAL A 291 0.68 -1.64 -6.04
C VAL A 291 -0.49 -2.39 -6.70
N GLY A 292 -0.32 -3.68 -7.00
CA GLY A 292 -1.40 -4.50 -7.57
C GLY A 292 -2.63 -4.63 -6.66
N LEU A 293 -2.41 -4.73 -5.34
CA LEU A 293 -3.50 -4.68 -4.35
C LEU A 293 -4.23 -3.32 -4.33
N GLY A 294 -3.49 -2.23 -4.49
CA GLY A 294 -4.04 -0.88 -4.56
C GLY A 294 -4.92 -0.66 -5.78
N PHE A 295 -4.50 -1.17 -6.94
CA PHE A 295 -5.32 -1.16 -8.14
C PHE A 295 -6.59 -2.00 -7.94
N ALA A 296 -6.44 -3.22 -7.41
CA ALA A 296 -7.56 -4.12 -7.15
C ALA A 296 -8.60 -3.50 -6.20
N LEU A 297 -8.20 -2.63 -5.26
CA LEU A 297 -9.15 -1.93 -4.38
C LEU A 297 -10.13 -1.04 -5.16
N ILE A 298 -9.64 -0.23 -6.09
CA ILE A 298 -10.47 0.65 -6.94
C ILE A 298 -11.39 -0.19 -7.83
N GLU A 299 -10.81 -1.20 -8.46
CA GLU A 299 -11.53 -2.06 -9.38
C GLU A 299 -12.64 -2.86 -8.67
N ASN A 300 -12.35 -3.44 -7.50
CA ASN A 300 -13.34 -4.15 -6.69
C ASN A 300 -14.44 -3.24 -6.16
N PHE A 301 -14.09 -2.01 -5.78
CA PHE A 301 -15.09 -1.03 -5.36
C PHE A 301 -16.13 -0.84 -6.47
N GLN A 302 -15.68 -0.73 -7.72
CA GLN A 302 -16.54 -0.62 -8.90
C GLN A 302 -17.36 -1.89 -9.17
N TYR A 303 -16.70 -3.03 -9.38
CA TYR A 303 -17.38 -4.25 -9.82
C TYR A 303 -18.34 -4.80 -8.78
N ILE A 304 -17.92 -4.85 -7.51
CA ILE A 304 -18.80 -5.32 -6.43
C ILE A 304 -19.91 -4.30 -6.17
N GLY A 305 -19.61 -3.00 -6.31
CA GLY A 305 -20.59 -1.93 -6.21
C GLY A 305 -21.68 -2.05 -7.27
N PHE A 306 -21.30 -2.32 -8.52
CA PHE A 306 -22.26 -2.57 -9.60
C PHE A 306 -23.11 -3.82 -9.34
N SER A 307 -22.52 -4.89 -8.78
CA SER A 307 -23.25 -6.10 -8.42
C SER A 307 -24.30 -5.92 -7.31
N LEU A 308 -24.30 -4.81 -6.56
CA LEU A 308 -25.41 -4.47 -5.66
C LEU A 308 -26.73 -4.33 -6.44
N LEU A 309 -26.69 -3.80 -7.66
CA LEU A 309 -27.86 -3.63 -8.51
C LEU A 309 -28.39 -4.97 -9.06
N GLY A 310 -27.54 -6.01 -9.08
CA GLY A 310 -27.89 -7.37 -9.50
C GLY A 310 -28.48 -8.24 -8.39
N GLY A 311 -28.69 -7.71 -7.19
CA GLY A 311 -29.27 -8.43 -6.05
C GLY A 311 -28.26 -9.31 -5.27
N PRO A 312 -28.74 -10.05 -4.25
CA PRO A 312 -27.88 -10.75 -3.29
C PRO A 312 -27.04 -11.88 -3.92
N VAL A 313 -27.55 -12.52 -4.97
CA VAL A 313 -26.87 -13.62 -5.67
C VAL A 313 -25.65 -13.09 -6.43
N GLY A 314 -25.88 -12.08 -7.29
CA GLY A 314 -24.83 -11.42 -8.06
C GLY A 314 -23.77 -10.80 -7.14
N LEU A 315 -24.20 -10.12 -6.07
CA LEU A 315 -23.30 -9.55 -5.08
C LEU A 315 -22.41 -10.62 -4.42
N SER A 316 -23.01 -11.68 -3.85
CA SER A 316 -22.28 -12.73 -3.13
C SER A 316 -21.28 -13.46 -4.04
N PHE A 317 -21.71 -13.75 -5.27
CA PHE A 317 -20.86 -14.39 -6.27
C PHE A 317 -19.68 -13.50 -6.67
N THR A 318 -19.95 -12.22 -6.96
CA THR A 318 -18.90 -11.27 -7.35
C THR A 318 -17.89 -11.07 -6.23
N ILE A 319 -18.34 -10.94 -4.97
CA ILE A 319 -17.45 -10.83 -3.80
C ILE A 319 -16.55 -12.08 -3.69
N LEU A 320 -17.10 -13.28 -3.88
CA LEU A 320 -16.34 -14.52 -3.79
C LEU A 320 -15.25 -14.61 -4.86
N VAL A 321 -15.64 -14.45 -6.14
CA VAL A 321 -14.73 -14.58 -7.29
C VAL A 321 -13.64 -13.52 -7.23
N ARG A 322 -14.00 -12.27 -6.96
CA ARG A 322 -13.03 -11.17 -6.90
C ARG A 322 -12.17 -11.24 -5.65
N GLY A 323 -12.78 -11.54 -4.49
CA GLY A 323 -12.12 -11.67 -3.20
C GLY A 323 -11.01 -12.72 -3.15
N ILE A 324 -11.28 -13.90 -3.71
CA ILE A 324 -10.37 -15.06 -3.66
C ILE A 324 -9.50 -15.17 -4.93
N GLY A 325 -10.02 -14.76 -6.09
CA GLY A 325 -9.35 -14.93 -7.38
C GLY A 325 -8.69 -13.65 -7.92
N SER A 326 -9.51 -12.65 -8.27
CA SER A 326 -9.03 -11.45 -8.98
C SER A 326 -8.00 -10.67 -8.19
N ILE A 327 -8.22 -10.44 -6.88
CA ILE A 327 -7.30 -9.67 -6.02
C ILE A 327 -5.88 -10.23 -6.00
N PRO A 328 -5.65 -11.52 -5.64
CA PRO A 328 -4.32 -12.08 -5.68
C PRO A 328 -3.78 -12.14 -7.12
N GLY A 329 -4.64 -12.26 -8.14
CA GLY A 329 -4.26 -12.12 -9.54
C GLY A 329 -3.55 -10.80 -9.83
N HIS A 330 -4.20 -9.66 -9.60
CA HIS A 330 -3.59 -8.34 -9.82
C HIS A 330 -2.31 -8.15 -9.00
N ALA A 331 -2.32 -8.60 -7.74
CA ALA A 331 -1.16 -8.50 -6.87
C ALA A 331 0.03 -9.28 -7.45
N VAL A 332 -0.17 -10.52 -7.90
CA VAL A 332 0.89 -11.39 -8.43
C VAL A 332 1.38 -10.89 -9.79
N TRP A 333 0.48 -10.56 -10.72
CA TRP A 333 0.86 -10.04 -12.04
C TRP A 333 1.70 -8.77 -11.92
N THR A 334 1.27 -7.84 -11.06
CA THR A 334 2.07 -6.63 -10.80
C THR A 334 3.39 -6.95 -10.09
N ALA A 335 3.41 -7.92 -9.18
CA ALA A 335 4.61 -8.32 -8.46
C ALA A 335 5.66 -9.00 -9.36
N ILE A 336 5.25 -9.72 -10.41
CA ILE A 336 6.17 -10.26 -11.44
C ILE A 336 6.91 -9.10 -12.12
N SER A 337 6.19 -8.10 -12.59
CA SER A 337 6.78 -6.88 -13.17
C SER A 337 7.63 -6.12 -12.15
N GLY A 338 7.16 -6.01 -10.90
CA GLY A 338 7.91 -5.37 -9.81
C GLY A 338 9.21 -6.09 -9.44
N THR A 339 9.27 -7.42 -9.58
CA THR A 339 10.48 -8.21 -9.35
C THR A 339 11.54 -7.90 -10.42
N ALA A 340 11.13 -7.79 -11.69
CA ALA A 340 12.00 -7.38 -12.79
C ALA A 340 12.49 -5.94 -12.63
N ILE A 341 11.63 -5.01 -12.20
CA ILE A 341 12.05 -3.63 -11.85
C ILE A 341 13.02 -3.65 -10.66
N GLY A 342 12.83 -4.55 -9.70
CA GLY A 342 13.76 -4.72 -8.59
C GLY A 342 15.13 -5.27 -9.00
N TRP A 343 15.21 -6.09 -10.05
CA TRP A 343 16.48 -6.44 -10.70
C TRP A 343 17.10 -5.24 -11.41
N MET A 344 16.31 -4.41 -12.09
CA MET A 344 16.82 -3.17 -12.69
C MET A 344 17.38 -2.20 -11.63
N ALA A 345 16.79 -2.18 -10.42
CA ALA A 345 17.24 -1.34 -9.32
C ALA A 345 18.58 -1.77 -8.69
N THR A 346 19.13 -2.95 -9.02
CA THR A 346 20.47 -3.36 -8.56
C THR A 346 21.59 -2.66 -9.33
N ASP A 347 21.29 -2.03 -10.47
CA ASP A 347 22.23 -1.19 -11.19
C ASP A 347 22.50 0.11 -10.41
N LYS A 348 23.70 0.21 -9.83
CA LYS A 348 24.13 1.36 -9.01
C LYS A 348 24.12 2.67 -9.80
N GLU A 349 24.48 2.64 -11.08
CA GLU A 349 24.56 3.86 -11.90
C GLU A 349 23.16 4.39 -12.20
N LEU A 350 22.27 3.50 -12.68
CA LEU A 350 20.88 3.85 -12.96
C LEU A 350 20.17 4.35 -11.68
N LYS A 351 20.38 3.67 -10.56
CA LYS A 351 19.83 4.08 -9.27
C LYS A 351 20.32 5.45 -8.83
N ALA A 352 21.62 5.75 -8.98
CA ALA A 352 22.18 7.06 -8.64
C ALA A 352 21.59 8.17 -9.50
N LYS A 353 21.47 7.96 -10.82
CA LYS A 353 20.86 8.91 -11.76
C LYS A 353 19.41 9.22 -11.40
N LEU A 354 18.62 8.20 -11.08
CA LEU A 354 17.21 8.37 -10.73
C LEU A 354 17.03 9.02 -9.35
N SER A 355 17.83 8.64 -8.36
CA SER A 355 17.85 9.27 -7.03
C SER A 355 18.21 10.75 -7.12
N TRP A 356 19.21 11.10 -7.92
CA TRP A 356 19.57 12.50 -8.19
C TRP A 356 18.41 13.26 -8.81
N LYS A 357 17.81 12.74 -9.89
CA LYS A 357 16.66 13.38 -10.56
C LYS A 357 15.49 13.60 -9.60
N ALA A 358 15.17 12.61 -8.77
CA ALA A 358 14.10 12.73 -7.77
C ALA A 358 14.41 13.84 -6.75
N ARG A 359 15.65 13.91 -6.25
CA ARG A 359 16.08 14.97 -5.33
C ARG A 359 16.06 16.35 -5.98
N SER A 360 16.53 16.48 -7.22
CA SER A 360 16.48 17.75 -7.97
C SER A 360 15.06 18.24 -8.22
N MET A 361 14.13 17.32 -8.53
CA MET A 361 12.71 17.66 -8.67
C MET A 361 12.09 18.11 -7.34
N ALA A 362 12.42 17.43 -6.23
CA ALA A 362 11.94 17.83 -4.91
C ALA A 362 12.43 19.22 -4.51
N ILE A 363 13.73 19.50 -4.72
CA ILE A 363 14.32 20.83 -4.50
C ILE A 363 13.62 21.89 -5.35
N SER A 364 13.41 21.61 -6.65
CA SER A 364 12.70 22.54 -7.53
C SER A 364 11.25 22.79 -7.10
N ALA A 365 10.58 21.80 -6.50
CA ALA A 365 9.22 21.99 -5.99
C ALA A 365 9.19 22.89 -4.76
N ILE A 366 10.19 22.81 -3.88
CA ILE A 366 10.39 23.72 -2.74
C ILE A 366 10.63 25.14 -3.25
N ASP A 367 11.57 25.31 -4.19
CA ASP A 367 11.87 26.62 -4.80
C ASP A 367 10.61 27.29 -5.39
N ILE A 368 9.74 26.51 -6.05
CA ILE A 368 8.47 27.01 -6.59
C ILE A 368 7.49 27.37 -5.47
N ALA A 369 7.37 26.54 -4.44
CA ALA A 369 6.45 26.74 -3.33
C ALA A 369 6.80 27.99 -2.51
N GLU A 370 8.08 28.25 -2.28
CA GLU A 370 8.55 29.47 -1.61
C GLU A 370 8.43 30.69 -2.53
N GLY A 371 8.67 30.52 -3.83
CA GLY A 371 8.42 31.57 -4.83
C GLY A 371 6.96 32.04 -4.89
N ILE A 372 6.00 31.22 -4.44
CA ILE A 372 4.58 31.59 -4.31
C ILE A 372 4.18 32.01 -2.88
N GLY A 373 5.15 32.12 -1.96
CA GLY A 373 4.96 32.63 -0.61
C GLY A 373 4.63 31.59 0.46
N ILE A 374 4.97 30.32 0.23
CA ILE A 374 4.78 29.23 1.20
C ILE A 374 6.13 28.75 1.70
N ASP A 375 6.50 29.11 2.93
CA ASP A 375 7.67 28.59 3.66
C ASP A 375 7.54 27.06 3.81
N THR A 376 8.30 26.33 2.98
CA THR A 376 8.11 24.89 2.78
C THR A 376 9.19 24.08 3.48
N ASP A 377 10.43 24.58 3.52
CA ASP A 377 11.52 23.94 4.27
C ASP A 377 11.62 24.39 5.73
N GLY A 378 10.88 25.44 6.12
CA GLY A 378 10.61 25.81 7.52
C GLY A 378 11.74 26.59 8.18
N ASP A 379 12.58 27.26 7.38
CA ASP A 379 13.67 28.10 7.85
C ASP A 379 13.23 29.53 8.23
N GLY A 380 12.00 29.90 7.86
CA GLY A 380 11.41 31.19 8.14
C GLY A 380 11.70 32.26 7.08
N ASP A 381 12.22 31.89 5.92
CA ASP A 381 12.34 32.76 4.75
C ASP A 381 11.65 32.18 3.49
N LEU A 382 11.91 32.77 2.32
CA LEU A 382 11.29 32.42 1.03
C LEU A 382 12.32 32.41 -0.10
N SER A 383 13.59 32.17 0.23
CA SER A 383 14.72 32.29 -0.69
C SER A 383 14.94 31.06 -1.58
N GLY A 384 14.15 30.00 -1.37
CA GLY A 384 14.29 28.71 -2.03
C GLY A 384 15.05 27.73 -1.13
N PHE A 385 15.25 26.52 -1.62
CA PHE A 385 15.93 25.48 -0.84
C PHE A 385 17.39 25.86 -0.54
N ASP A 386 17.68 26.01 0.75
CA ASP A 386 18.97 26.43 1.31
C ASP A 386 20.00 25.29 1.45
N GLY A 387 19.57 24.04 1.27
CA GLY A 387 20.43 22.88 1.43
C GLY A 387 21.39 22.61 0.27
N SER A 388 22.28 21.62 0.46
CA SER A 388 23.21 21.19 -0.59
C SER A 388 22.49 20.70 -1.85
N ARG A 389 22.88 21.25 -3.01
CA ARG A 389 22.41 20.87 -4.35
C ARG A 389 23.44 19.94 -5.01
N PRO A 390 23.31 18.61 -4.88
CA PRO A 390 24.29 17.69 -5.44
C PRO A 390 24.25 17.72 -6.97
N THR A 391 25.43 17.73 -7.60
CA THR A 391 25.51 17.53 -9.05
C THR A 391 25.33 16.04 -9.39
N MET A 392 24.97 15.75 -10.64
CA MET A 392 24.85 14.37 -11.12
C MET A 392 26.19 13.61 -11.00
N ALA A 393 27.31 14.29 -11.22
CA ALA A 393 28.64 13.73 -11.05
C ALA A 393 28.93 13.39 -9.58
N ASP A 394 28.53 14.25 -8.64
CA ASP A 394 28.70 14.00 -7.21
C ASP A 394 27.87 12.81 -6.74
N ALA A 395 26.62 12.68 -7.20
CA ALA A 395 25.75 11.56 -6.88
C ALA A 395 26.29 10.22 -7.42
N LEU A 396 26.84 10.22 -8.64
CA LEU A 396 27.49 9.04 -9.23
C LEU A 396 28.79 8.67 -8.48
N ASN A 397 29.60 9.67 -8.14
CA ASN A 397 30.82 9.47 -7.36
C ASN A 397 30.50 8.93 -5.95
N GLN A 398 29.44 9.41 -5.31
CA GLN A 398 28.99 8.91 -4.00
C GLN A 398 28.49 7.46 -4.09
N ALA A 399 27.67 7.13 -5.07
CA ALA A 399 27.20 5.76 -5.30
C ALA A 399 28.32 4.77 -5.67
N SER A 400 29.39 5.25 -6.32
CA SER A 400 30.60 4.46 -6.59
C SER A 400 31.45 4.20 -5.34
N LYS A 401 31.35 5.09 -4.34
CA LYS A 401 32.06 5.01 -3.05
C LYS A 401 31.27 4.25 -1.97
N GLU A 402 29.96 4.09 -2.11
CA GLU A 402 29.13 3.21 -1.28
C GLU A 402 29.51 1.73 -1.51
N ASN A 403 30.53 1.28 -0.77
CA ASN A 403 30.74 -0.11 -0.42
C ASN A 403 30.03 -0.39 0.90
N GLU A 404 29.00 -1.24 0.86
CA GLU A 404 28.30 -1.87 1.99
C GLU A 404 28.16 -1.01 3.26
N GLU A 405 27.19 -0.10 3.27
CA GLU A 405 26.82 0.58 4.52
C GLU A 405 26.07 -0.36 5.48
N SER A 406 26.56 -0.32 6.72
CA SER A 406 26.16 -1.08 7.90
C SER A 406 24.64 -1.13 8.14
N LYS A 407 24.15 -2.30 8.58
CA LYS A 407 22.74 -2.52 8.97
C LYS A 407 22.48 -1.86 10.34
N PRO A 408 21.72 -0.75 10.45
CA PRO A 408 21.52 -0.08 11.75
C PRO A 408 20.49 -0.79 12.66
N TRP A 409 19.83 -1.84 12.16
CA TRP A 409 18.68 -2.44 12.82
C TRP A 409 18.87 -3.95 12.96
N MET A 410 19.04 -4.40 14.20
CA MET A 410 19.10 -5.81 14.58
C MET A 410 17.96 -6.10 15.56
N ILE A 411 17.10 -7.05 15.21
CA ILE A 411 16.05 -7.55 16.09
C ILE A 411 16.73 -8.41 17.15
N ILE A 412 16.64 -8.00 18.42
CA ILE A 412 17.05 -8.88 19.52
C ILE A 412 16.03 -10.02 19.58
N GLY A 413 16.50 -11.24 19.34
CA GLY A 413 15.68 -12.46 19.36
C GLY A 413 15.69 -13.29 18.06
N GLN A 414 16.45 -12.90 17.03
CA GLN A 414 16.65 -13.73 15.84
C GLN A 414 18.09 -14.27 15.87
N GLU A 415 18.27 -15.46 16.46
CA GLU A 415 19.52 -16.21 16.33
C GLU A 415 19.77 -16.46 14.83
N THR A 416 20.68 -15.67 14.28
CA THR A 416 21.23 -15.90 12.96
C THR A 416 22.56 -16.57 13.21
N ASP A 417 22.58 -17.89 13.00
CA ASP A 417 23.68 -18.81 13.29
C ASP A 417 24.85 -18.65 12.28
N ALA A 418 25.31 -17.42 12.10
CA ALA A 418 26.46 -17.08 11.26
C ALA A 418 27.04 -15.73 11.70
N GLY A 419 27.68 -15.73 12.87
CA GLY A 419 28.48 -14.61 13.35
C GLY A 419 29.73 -15.15 14.02
N ASN A 420 30.88 -14.97 13.38
CA ASN A 420 32.20 -15.31 13.91
C ASN A 420 32.34 -14.81 15.35
N LEU A 421 32.63 -15.77 16.24
CA LEU A 421 33.12 -15.56 17.58
C LEU A 421 34.49 -14.86 17.52
N THR A 422 34.56 -13.63 18.03
CA THR A 422 35.69 -13.18 18.84
C THR A 422 35.19 -12.12 19.82
N ASP A 423 35.17 -12.53 21.09
CA ASP A 423 35.35 -11.79 22.34
C ASP A 423 34.74 -10.39 22.51
N SER A 424 33.80 -10.29 23.44
CA SER A 424 34.15 -9.80 24.77
C SER A 424 33.11 -10.24 25.80
N GLU A 425 33.54 -11.04 26.77
CA GLU A 425 32.81 -11.29 28.01
C GLU A 425 32.56 -9.96 28.75
N LEU A 426 31.37 -9.80 29.34
CA LEU A 426 31.22 -9.50 30.77
C LEU A 426 29.76 -9.69 31.23
N GLY A 427 29.60 -10.45 32.33
CA GLY A 427 28.39 -11.07 32.92
C GLY A 427 27.17 -10.16 33.23
N VAL A 428 26.02 -10.64 33.70
CA VAL A 428 25.68 -11.81 34.56
C VAL A 428 24.18 -12.10 34.40
N GLY A 429 23.76 -13.38 34.38
CA GLY A 429 22.54 -13.82 35.08
C GLY A 429 21.29 -14.27 34.29
N GLY A 430 21.36 -15.42 33.63
CA GLY A 430 20.38 -16.53 33.62
C GLY A 430 18.86 -16.28 33.50
N PHE A 431 18.31 -16.53 32.30
CA PHE A 431 17.22 -17.50 32.06
C PHE A 431 16.97 -17.61 30.54
N SER A 432 17.35 -18.72 29.88
CA SER A 432 16.87 -19.03 28.53
C SER A 432 16.21 -20.40 28.50
N VAL A 433 14.90 -20.39 28.24
CA VAL A 433 14.11 -21.59 27.97
C VAL A 433 14.34 -21.98 26.52
N ALA A 434 15.07 -23.06 26.29
CA ALA A 434 15.30 -23.60 24.95
C ALA A 434 14.02 -24.29 24.43
N TYR A 435 13.43 -23.72 23.39
CA TYR A 435 12.49 -24.44 22.51
C TYR A 435 13.30 -25.01 21.34
N ALA A 436 13.24 -26.33 21.16
CA ALA A 436 13.89 -27.01 20.05
C ALA A 436 13.32 -26.50 18.70
N GLU A 437 14.15 -25.79 17.92
CA GLU A 437 13.83 -25.34 16.57
C GLU A 437 13.98 -26.54 15.61
N TYR A 438 12.87 -27.08 15.12
CA TYR A 438 12.88 -28.07 14.04
C TYR A 438 12.87 -27.32 12.69
N ARG A 439 14.02 -26.79 12.23
CA ARG A 439 14.15 -26.26 10.85
C ARG A 439 14.59 -27.35 9.90
N VAL A 440 13.61 -28.04 9.31
CA VAL A 440 13.83 -28.70 8.02
C VAL A 440 13.74 -27.63 6.94
N SER A 441 14.86 -27.02 6.59
CA SER A 441 15.02 -26.30 5.32
C SER A 441 14.99 -27.32 4.19
N ARG A 442 13.78 -27.68 3.74
CA ARG A 442 13.62 -28.29 2.41
C ARG A 442 13.64 -27.15 1.42
N ALA A 443 14.71 -27.06 0.62
CA ALA A 443 14.77 -26.21 -0.56
C ALA A 443 13.64 -26.61 -1.53
N LEU A 444 12.46 -26.01 -1.35
CA LEU A 444 11.35 -26.14 -2.25
C LEU A 444 11.61 -25.20 -3.42
N SER A 445 11.90 -25.77 -4.59
CA SER A 445 12.00 -25.05 -5.86
C SER A 445 10.72 -24.22 -6.08
N GLY A 446 10.86 -22.90 -6.13
CA GLY A 446 9.78 -21.98 -6.47
C GLY A 446 9.73 -21.66 -7.97
N ILE A 447 8.73 -20.86 -8.38
CA ILE A 447 8.62 -20.37 -9.75
C ILE A 447 9.46 -19.09 -9.85
N HIS A 448 10.50 -19.10 -10.67
CA HIS A 448 11.29 -17.90 -10.95
C HIS A 448 10.62 -17.03 -12.01
N THR A 449 10.58 -15.72 -11.77
CA THR A 449 10.06 -14.74 -12.70
C THR A 449 11.15 -14.25 -13.66
N PRO A 450 10.78 -13.76 -14.86
CA PRO A 450 11.75 -13.14 -15.76
C PRO A 450 12.48 -11.97 -15.07
N ARG A 451 13.78 -11.81 -15.37
CA ARG A 451 14.58 -10.69 -14.85
C ARG A 451 14.38 -9.39 -15.65
N GLY A 452 14.12 -9.50 -16.95
CA GLY A 452 13.87 -8.35 -17.80
C GLY A 452 12.46 -7.78 -17.61
N VAL A 453 12.33 -6.45 -17.61
CA VAL A 453 11.02 -5.78 -17.44
C VAL A 453 10.06 -6.14 -18.57
N ALA A 454 10.49 -6.11 -19.83
CA ALA A 454 9.64 -6.45 -20.97
C ALA A 454 9.05 -7.88 -20.92
N PRO A 455 9.83 -8.97 -20.73
CA PRO A 455 9.26 -10.31 -20.63
C PRO A 455 8.42 -10.52 -19.36
N ALA A 456 8.76 -9.85 -18.25
CA ALA A 456 7.94 -9.88 -17.05
C ALA A 456 6.57 -9.22 -17.28
N LEU A 457 6.55 -8.05 -17.91
CA LEU A 457 5.34 -7.32 -18.26
C LEU A 457 4.49 -8.09 -19.28
N ALA A 458 5.10 -8.67 -20.31
CA ALA A 458 4.39 -9.50 -21.28
C ALA A 458 3.73 -10.71 -20.61
N LEU A 459 4.39 -11.34 -19.64
CA LEU A 459 3.83 -12.43 -18.85
C LEU A 459 2.68 -11.95 -17.95
N SER A 460 2.81 -10.79 -17.30
CA SER A 460 1.74 -10.18 -16.50
C SER A 460 0.49 -9.90 -17.34
N ILE A 461 0.68 -9.28 -18.51
CA ILE A 461 -0.40 -8.99 -19.47
C ILE A 461 -1.04 -10.31 -19.92
N ALA A 462 -0.26 -11.29 -20.35
CA ALA A 462 -0.80 -12.57 -20.82
C ALA A 462 -1.58 -13.32 -19.72
N GLY A 463 -1.09 -13.33 -18.48
CA GLY A 463 -1.78 -13.95 -17.35
C GLY A 463 -3.11 -13.26 -17.02
N HIS A 464 -3.12 -11.93 -17.05
CA HIS A 464 -4.33 -11.15 -16.82
C HIS A 464 -5.33 -11.30 -18.00
N SER A 465 -4.86 -11.19 -19.24
CA SER A 465 -5.64 -11.47 -20.45
C SER A 465 -6.27 -12.85 -20.46
N PHE A 466 -5.51 -13.88 -20.03
CA PHE A 466 -6.04 -15.23 -19.94
C PHE A 466 -7.16 -15.35 -18.91
N TRP A 467 -7.00 -14.73 -17.73
CA TRP A 467 -8.05 -14.69 -16.71
C TRP A 467 -9.33 -14.04 -17.25
N ASN A 468 -9.22 -12.85 -17.85
CA ASN A 468 -10.35 -12.10 -18.37
C ASN A 468 -11.01 -12.78 -19.58
N GLY A 469 -10.21 -13.14 -20.59
CA GLY A 469 -10.73 -13.72 -21.82
C GLY A 469 -11.34 -15.10 -21.63
N SER A 470 -10.66 -15.98 -20.88
CA SER A 470 -11.18 -17.34 -20.68
C SER A 470 -12.41 -17.36 -19.75
N SER A 471 -12.49 -16.47 -18.76
CA SER A 471 -13.70 -16.35 -17.93
C SER A 471 -14.89 -15.84 -18.75
N PHE A 472 -14.70 -14.84 -19.62
CA PHE A 472 -15.74 -14.36 -20.53
C PHE A 472 -16.23 -15.44 -21.49
N LEU A 473 -15.31 -16.16 -22.13
CA LEU A 473 -15.65 -17.20 -23.11
C LEU A 473 -16.25 -18.46 -22.46
N SER A 474 -16.02 -18.70 -21.16
CA SER A 474 -16.41 -19.95 -20.50
C SER A 474 -17.89 -20.29 -20.65
N LEU A 475 -18.78 -19.29 -20.54
CA LEU A 475 -20.22 -19.47 -20.69
C LEU A 475 -20.60 -19.74 -22.15
N SER A 476 -20.11 -18.93 -23.09
CA SER A 476 -20.41 -19.07 -24.52
C SER A 476 -19.86 -20.37 -25.11
N ALA A 477 -18.66 -20.79 -24.68
CA ALA A 477 -18.06 -22.05 -25.08
C ALA A 477 -18.90 -23.24 -24.61
N ALA A 478 -19.43 -23.20 -23.39
CA ALA A 478 -20.28 -24.26 -22.87
C ALA A 478 -21.63 -24.35 -23.62
N GLN A 479 -22.21 -23.20 -23.98
CA GLN A 479 -23.41 -23.14 -24.82
C GLN A 479 -23.16 -23.71 -26.22
N LEU A 480 -22.00 -23.40 -26.82
CA LEU A 480 -21.58 -23.95 -28.12
C LEU A 480 -21.41 -25.47 -28.10
N LEU A 481 -21.02 -26.04 -26.96
CA LEU A 481 -20.95 -27.49 -26.76
C LEU A 481 -22.32 -28.16 -26.57
N GLY A 482 -23.42 -27.41 -26.69
CA GLY A 482 -24.78 -27.92 -26.56
C GLY A 482 -25.19 -28.21 -25.11
N LEU A 483 -24.46 -27.69 -24.12
CA LEU A 483 -24.87 -27.77 -22.73
C LEU A 483 -26.09 -26.84 -22.52
N GLY A 484 -27.17 -27.36 -21.93
CA GLY A 484 -28.31 -26.52 -21.53
C GLY A 484 -27.89 -25.40 -20.55
N GLU A 485 -28.80 -24.47 -20.25
CA GLU A 485 -28.50 -23.28 -19.45
C GLU A 485 -27.83 -23.60 -18.10
N LEU A 486 -28.36 -24.59 -17.37
CA LEU A 486 -27.78 -25.08 -16.12
C LEU A 486 -26.39 -25.71 -16.34
N GLY A 487 -26.22 -26.51 -17.38
CA GLY A 487 -24.94 -27.15 -17.72
C GLY A 487 -23.87 -26.13 -18.08
N SER A 488 -24.24 -25.11 -18.86
CA SER A 488 -23.35 -24.01 -19.26
C SER A 488 -22.90 -23.17 -18.07
N THR A 489 -23.84 -22.87 -17.18
CA THR A 489 -23.58 -22.14 -15.94
C THR A 489 -22.63 -22.92 -15.03
N LEU A 490 -22.87 -24.22 -14.83
CA LEU A 490 -21.99 -25.09 -14.03
C LEU A 490 -20.58 -25.21 -14.63
N ALA A 491 -20.46 -25.29 -15.95
CA ALA A 491 -19.18 -25.33 -16.63
C ALA A 491 -18.39 -24.02 -16.43
N ALA A 492 -19.05 -22.86 -16.54
CA ALA A 492 -18.44 -21.57 -16.27
C ALA A 492 -17.97 -21.46 -14.81
N PHE A 493 -18.78 -21.91 -13.84
CA PHE A 493 -18.39 -21.98 -12.43
C PHE A 493 -17.16 -22.87 -12.20
N ALA A 494 -17.15 -24.07 -12.79
CA ALA A 494 -16.02 -24.99 -12.68
C ALA A 494 -14.74 -24.37 -13.27
N TRP A 495 -14.85 -23.66 -14.39
CA TRP A 495 -13.74 -22.93 -15.00
C TRP A 495 -13.21 -21.82 -14.08
N ILE A 496 -14.09 -21.02 -13.48
CA ILE A 496 -13.68 -19.97 -12.53
C ILE A 496 -12.96 -20.57 -11.32
N ILE A 497 -13.44 -21.70 -10.77
CA ILE A 497 -12.76 -22.39 -9.67
C ILE A 497 -11.37 -22.85 -10.11
N PHE A 498 -11.24 -23.42 -11.31
CA PHE A 498 -9.95 -23.81 -11.88
C PHE A 498 -8.99 -22.62 -12.01
N LEU A 499 -9.48 -21.47 -12.50
CA LEU A 499 -8.69 -20.24 -12.60
C LEU A 499 -8.24 -19.76 -11.21
N ILE A 500 -9.13 -19.72 -10.22
CA ILE A 500 -8.79 -19.34 -8.83
C ILE A 500 -7.69 -20.25 -8.30
N CYS A 501 -7.86 -21.57 -8.40
CA CYS A 501 -6.86 -22.53 -7.94
C CYS A 501 -5.50 -22.31 -8.64
N SER A 502 -5.52 -22.03 -9.94
CA SER A 502 -4.32 -21.76 -10.74
C SER A 502 -3.60 -20.49 -10.30
N VAL A 503 -4.33 -19.38 -10.10
CA VAL A 503 -3.74 -18.12 -9.61
C VAL A 503 -3.15 -18.30 -8.21
N LEU A 504 -3.85 -19.00 -7.31
CA LEU A 504 -3.33 -19.26 -5.96
C LEU A 504 -2.09 -20.16 -5.96
N PHE A 505 -2.03 -21.12 -6.89
CA PHE A 505 -0.85 -21.96 -7.08
C PHE A 505 0.33 -21.13 -7.59
N VAL A 506 0.11 -20.30 -8.63
CA VAL A 506 1.14 -19.40 -9.17
C VAL A 506 1.60 -18.40 -8.11
N ALA A 507 0.68 -17.78 -7.37
CA ALA A 507 0.98 -16.84 -6.29
C ALA A 507 1.95 -17.45 -5.27
N ARG A 508 1.64 -18.64 -4.77
CA ARG A 508 2.49 -19.36 -3.80
C ARG A 508 3.81 -19.79 -4.42
N GLY A 509 3.80 -20.24 -5.67
CA GLY A 509 4.99 -20.65 -6.41
C GLY A 509 5.96 -19.48 -6.61
N VAL A 510 5.46 -18.32 -7.03
CA VAL A 510 6.25 -17.09 -7.24
C VAL A 510 6.79 -16.56 -5.92
N ILE A 511 5.99 -16.51 -4.86
CA ILE A 511 6.47 -16.08 -3.53
C ILE A 511 7.61 -16.98 -3.04
N ARG A 512 7.49 -18.31 -3.22
CA ARG A 512 8.59 -19.24 -2.91
C ARG A 512 9.82 -18.99 -3.76
N GLY A 513 9.63 -18.74 -5.06
CA GLY A 513 10.73 -18.45 -5.99
C GLY A 513 11.47 -17.17 -5.61
N VAL A 514 10.73 -16.12 -5.26
CA VAL A 514 11.29 -14.85 -4.79
C VAL A 514 12.00 -14.99 -3.44
N ASN A 515 11.47 -15.80 -2.52
CA ASN A 515 12.15 -16.10 -1.26
C ASN A 515 13.42 -16.96 -1.41
N SER A 516 13.56 -17.68 -2.53
CA SER A 516 14.79 -18.41 -2.87
C SER A 516 15.82 -17.55 -3.60
N LEU A 517 15.52 -16.28 -3.92
CA LEU A 517 16.50 -15.34 -4.43
C LEU A 517 17.39 -14.91 -3.26
N GLU A 518 18.69 -15.22 -3.37
CA GLU A 518 19.72 -14.76 -2.43
C GLU A 518 19.89 -13.24 -2.45
#